data_AF-A0A1E7GEK8-F1
#
_entry.id   AF-A0A1E7GEK8-F1
#
_cell.length_a   1.000
_cell.length_b   1.000
_cell.length_c   1.000
_cell.angle_alpha   90.00
_cell.angle_beta   90.00
_cell.angle_gamma   90.00
#
_symmetry.space_group_name_H-M   'P 1'
#
loop_
_entity.id
_entity.type
_entity.pdbx_description
1 polymer ?
#
loop_
_entity_poly.entity_id
_entity_poly.type
_entity_poly.pdbx_seq_one_letter_code
_entity_poly.pdbx_strand_id
1 'polypeptide(L)'
;MRAPSKPGRKRDKETNIPPIFSFFLIVSLFFSVLFYIISPALATDEGKKLSIVLIDGDEIYVRSGYSHTFSQDYQLYVKGTDTDGKRIWLELRREGTPLKDDIVTEGSRFVYSRNSSEILNLTVSTIYAGADGVLVKFSPVYQYLDPKLPMPQTTDGILPNYSDDTSLESQGSETQAGGFNVSLFFLGLGAVLLFTGFFAGKGKR
;
A
#
# COMPACT_ATOMS: atom_id res chain seq x y z
N MET A 1 -4.16 58.72 -78.62
CA MET A 1 -3.13 58.10 -77.77
C MET A 1 -3.30 58.54 -76.31
N ARG A 2 -3.86 57.66 -75.46
CA ARG A 2 -3.89 57.62 -73.98
C ARG A 2 -4.62 56.30 -73.63
N ALA A 3 -4.27 55.47 -72.66
CA ALA A 3 -3.35 55.52 -71.52
C ALA A 3 -2.93 54.06 -71.14
N PRO A 4 -1.86 53.82 -70.36
CA PRO A 4 -1.50 52.48 -69.92
C PRO A 4 -2.24 52.08 -68.62
N SER A 5 -2.49 50.79 -68.50
CA SER A 5 -3.27 50.09 -67.47
C SER A 5 -2.67 50.13 -66.07
N LYS A 6 -3.52 50.29 -65.05
CA LYS A 6 -3.18 50.14 -63.61
C LYS A 6 -2.82 48.68 -63.25
N PRO A 7 -1.90 48.44 -62.31
CA PRO A 7 -1.61 47.10 -61.82
C PRO A 7 -2.63 46.65 -60.78
N GLY A 8 -3.14 45.43 -60.95
CA GLY A 8 -4.05 44.77 -60.01
C GLY A 8 -3.32 44.39 -58.72
N ARG A 9 -3.75 44.98 -57.60
CA ARG A 9 -3.29 44.66 -56.25
C ARG A 9 -3.88 43.31 -55.82
N LYS A 10 -3.04 42.26 -55.73
CA LYS A 10 -3.43 41.00 -55.07
C LYS A 10 -3.72 41.31 -53.61
N ARG A 11 -4.95 41.01 -53.17
CA ARG A 11 -5.35 41.06 -51.76
C ARG A 11 -4.85 39.80 -51.09
N ASP A 12 -4.02 39.98 -50.07
CA ASP A 12 -3.61 38.91 -49.17
C ASP A 12 -4.85 38.40 -48.43
N LYS A 13 -5.13 37.11 -48.57
CA LYS A 13 -6.30 36.46 -47.97
C LYS A 13 -5.98 36.21 -46.50
N GLU A 14 -6.38 37.17 -45.67
CA GLU A 14 -6.33 37.06 -44.21
C GLU A 14 -7.15 35.83 -43.78
N THR A 15 -6.45 34.80 -43.28
CA THR A 15 -7.07 33.59 -42.75
C THR A 15 -7.67 33.93 -41.39
N ASN A 16 -8.86 34.52 -41.41
CA ASN A 16 -9.67 34.75 -40.22
C ASN A 16 -9.99 33.39 -39.58
N ILE A 17 -9.34 33.10 -38.45
CA ILE A 17 -9.70 31.98 -37.60
C ILE A 17 -11.13 32.26 -37.12
N PRO A 18 -12.11 31.36 -37.35
CA PRO A 18 -13.48 31.63 -36.96
C PRO A 18 -13.56 31.79 -35.43
N PRO A 19 -14.30 32.79 -34.92
CA PRO A 19 -14.36 33.11 -33.49
C PRO A 19 -14.81 31.93 -32.61
N ILE A 20 -15.52 30.98 -33.22
CA ILE A 20 -15.96 29.71 -32.61
C ILE A 20 -14.76 28.86 -32.14
N PHE A 21 -13.66 28.82 -32.89
CA PHE A 21 -12.48 28.03 -32.52
C PHE A 21 -11.76 28.60 -31.30
N SER A 22 -11.66 29.94 -31.23
CA SER A 22 -11.12 30.65 -30.07
C SER A 22 -11.95 30.40 -28.81
N PHE A 23 -13.28 30.37 -28.95
CA PHE A 23 -14.20 30.06 -27.85
C PHE A 23 -13.98 28.65 -27.28
N PHE A 24 -13.88 27.62 -28.12
CA PHE A 24 -13.62 26.25 -27.65
C PHE A 24 -12.26 26.10 -26.97
N LEU A 25 -11.23 26.82 -27.44
CA LEU A 25 -9.90 26.81 -26.83
C LEU A 25 -9.94 27.42 -25.43
N ILE A 26 -10.64 28.56 -25.27
CA ILE A 26 -10.81 29.23 -23.97
C ILE A 26 -11.59 28.33 -23.00
N VAL A 27 -12.69 27.73 -23.45
CA VAL A 27 -13.50 26.81 -22.63
C VAL A 27 -12.67 25.60 -22.20
N SER A 28 -11.90 25.00 -23.10
CA SER A 28 -11.00 23.89 -22.77
C SER A 28 -9.94 24.29 -21.75
N LEU A 29 -9.36 25.49 -21.86
CA LEU A 29 -8.33 25.98 -20.93
C LEU A 29 -8.93 26.23 -19.53
N PHE A 30 -10.15 26.78 -19.49
CA PHE A 30 -10.92 26.92 -18.25
C PHE A 30 -11.22 25.58 -17.60
N PHE A 31 -11.66 24.57 -18.37
CA PHE A 31 -11.87 23.23 -17.84
C PHE A 31 -10.56 22.61 -17.34
N SER A 32 -9.44 22.76 -18.03
CA SER A 32 -8.14 22.26 -17.55
C SER A 32 -7.71 22.92 -16.23
N VAL A 33 -7.93 24.23 -16.07
CA VAL A 33 -7.65 24.93 -14.80
C VAL A 33 -8.62 24.46 -13.70
N LEU A 34 -9.90 24.27 -14.03
CA LEU A 34 -10.89 23.76 -13.08
C LEU A 34 -10.57 22.32 -12.64
N PHE A 35 -10.17 21.46 -13.57
CA PHE A 35 -9.69 20.10 -13.29
C PHE A 35 -8.37 20.12 -12.52
N TYR A 36 -7.49 21.10 -12.73
CA TYR A 36 -6.26 21.26 -11.94
C TYR A 36 -6.54 21.71 -10.51
N ILE A 37 -7.53 22.58 -10.29
CA ILE A 37 -7.94 23.04 -8.94
C ILE A 37 -8.74 21.98 -8.19
N ILE A 38 -9.55 21.16 -8.89
CA ILE A 38 -10.30 20.04 -8.30
C ILE A 38 -9.44 18.77 -8.19
N SER A 39 -8.32 18.70 -8.91
CA SER A 39 -7.30 17.68 -8.65
C SER A 39 -6.81 17.86 -7.22
N PRO A 40 -6.81 16.81 -6.39
CA PRO A 40 -6.16 16.86 -5.09
C PRO A 40 -4.65 16.77 -5.31
N ALA A 41 -4.06 17.73 -6.02
CA ALA A 41 -2.63 17.91 -6.08
C ALA A 41 -2.23 18.56 -4.75
N LEU A 42 -1.64 17.75 -3.88
CA LEU A 42 -1.32 18.03 -2.47
C LEU A 42 -2.51 17.84 -1.50
N ALA A 43 -3.21 16.71 -1.60
CA ALA A 43 -3.36 15.95 -0.36
C ALA A 43 -1.93 15.62 0.10
N THR A 44 -1.64 15.89 1.37
CA THR A 44 -0.39 15.53 2.04
C THR A 44 0.12 14.19 1.52
N ASP A 45 1.41 14.14 1.20
CA ASP A 45 2.15 12.89 1.21
C ASP A 45 2.11 12.36 2.66
N GLU A 46 0.93 11.90 3.09
CA GLU A 46 0.84 10.71 3.92
C GLU A 46 1.33 9.59 3.00
N GLY A 47 2.62 9.62 2.66
CA GLY A 47 3.24 8.67 1.77
C GLY A 47 2.81 7.33 2.30
N LYS A 48 2.11 6.55 1.46
CA LYS A 48 1.65 5.22 1.83
C LYS A 48 2.89 4.45 2.22
N LYS A 49 3.21 4.50 3.51
CA LYS A 49 4.42 3.96 4.07
C LYS A 49 4.19 2.47 4.00
N LEU A 50 4.78 1.85 2.99
CA LEU A 50 4.71 0.42 2.78
C LEU A 50 5.24 -0.24 4.05
N SER A 51 4.34 -0.88 4.80
CA SER A 51 4.70 -1.63 5.99
C SER A 51 5.28 -2.97 5.54
N ILE A 52 6.54 -3.21 5.89
CA ILE A 52 7.16 -4.52 5.69
C ILE A 52 6.52 -5.48 6.68
N VAL A 53 5.90 -6.55 6.17
CA VAL A 53 5.28 -7.60 6.97
C VAL A 53 6.36 -8.61 7.37
N LEU A 54 6.46 -8.88 8.68
CA LEU A 54 7.38 -9.87 9.25
C LEU A 54 6.68 -11.18 9.61
N ILE A 55 5.40 -11.10 9.99
CA ILE A 55 4.52 -12.25 10.22
C ILE A 55 3.18 -11.93 9.57
N ASP A 56 2.68 -12.83 8.73
CA ASP A 56 1.48 -12.62 7.91
C ASP A 56 0.40 -13.66 8.20
N GLY A 57 -0.34 -13.46 9.29
CA GLY A 57 -1.54 -14.25 9.59
C GLY A 57 -1.29 -15.60 10.27
N ASP A 58 -0.08 -15.83 10.80
CA ASP A 58 0.28 -17.07 11.50
C ASP A 58 -0.50 -17.28 12.80
N GLU A 59 -0.36 -18.48 13.39
CA GLU A 59 -0.84 -18.81 14.72
C GLU A 59 0.29 -19.08 15.70
N ILE A 60 0.08 -18.69 16.96
CA ILE A 60 1.01 -19.01 18.07
C ILE A 60 0.24 -19.48 19.30
N TYR A 61 0.92 -20.19 20.19
CA TYR A 61 0.39 -20.64 21.48
C TYR A 61 1.29 -20.12 22.60
N VAL A 62 0.71 -19.49 23.62
CA VAL A 62 1.46 -18.95 24.77
C VAL A 62 0.84 -19.43 26.06
N ARG A 63 1.66 -20.08 26.90
CA ARG A 63 1.25 -20.53 28.23
C ARG A 63 1.41 -19.40 29.25
N SER A 64 0.50 -19.30 30.22
CA SER A 64 0.63 -18.38 31.34
C SER A 64 1.95 -18.57 32.09
N GLY A 65 2.62 -17.46 32.42
CA GLY A 65 3.94 -17.45 33.03
C GLY A 65 5.11 -17.53 32.05
N TYR A 66 4.85 -17.78 30.77
CA TYR A 66 5.83 -17.76 29.69
C TYR A 66 5.57 -16.57 28.75
N SER A 67 6.53 -16.31 27.87
CA SER A 67 6.39 -15.33 26.79
C SER A 67 6.65 -15.93 25.42
N HIS A 68 6.06 -15.31 24.41
CA HIS A 68 6.45 -15.49 23.03
C HIS A 68 7.30 -14.31 22.58
N THR A 69 8.43 -14.58 21.93
CA THR A 69 9.34 -13.56 21.40
C THR A 69 9.13 -13.41 19.91
N PHE A 70 8.73 -12.21 19.51
CA PHE A 70 8.58 -11.78 18.14
C PHE A 70 9.88 -11.18 17.59
N SER A 71 9.91 -10.90 16.29
CA SER A 71 11.04 -10.18 15.66
C SER A 71 11.28 -8.84 16.36
N GLN A 72 12.51 -8.34 16.34
CA GLN A 72 12.90 -7.07 16.97
C GLN A 72 12.65 -7.02 18.51
N ASP A 73 12.77 -8.18 19.16
CA ASP A 73 12.75 -8.39 20.62
C ASP A 73 11.47 -7.95 21.33
N TYR A 74 10.35 -7.91 20.60
CA TYR A 74 9.03 -7.75 21.20
C TYR A 74 8.62 -9.05 21.91
N GLN A 75 8.16 -8.95 23.15
CA GLN A 75 7.83 -10.11 23.97
C GLN A 75 6.41 -9.99 24.51
N LEU A 76 5.54 -10.93 24.13
CA LEU A 76 4.18 -11.01 24.63
C LEU A 76 4.11 -12.01 25.79
N TYR A 77 3.69 -11.55 26.95
CA TYR A 77 3.48 -12.35 28.15
C TYR A 77 1.99 -12.58 28.38
N VAL A 78 1.63 -13.83 28.72
CA VAL A 78 0.36 -14.14 29.36
C VAL A 78 0.62 -14.15 30.88
N LYS A 79 0.28 -13.05 31.55
CA LYS A 79 0.60 -12.82 32.97
C LYS A 79 -0.25 -13.67 33.90
N GLY A 80 -1.49 -13.93 33.52
CA GLY A 80 -2.43 -14.72 34.30
C GLY A 80 -3.82 -14.73 33.69
N THR A 81 -4.74 -15.33 34.42
CA THR A 81 -6.16 -15.42 34.06
C THR A 81 -7.03 -15.13 35.29
N ASP A 82 -8.30 -14.80 35.08
CA ASP A 82 -9.30 -14.83 36.13
C ASP A 82 -9.67 -16.26 36.57
N THR A 83 -10.42 -16.37 37.67
CA THR A 83 -10.79 -17.64 38.31
C THR A 83 -11.46 -18.64 37.36
N ASP A 84 -12.22 -18.14 36.39
CA ASP A 84 -13.00 -18.97 35.46
C ASP A 84 -12.21 -19.31 34.17
N GLY A 85 -11.00 -18.77 33.99
CA GLY A 85 -10.20 -19.01 32.79
C GLY A 85 -10.70 -18.27 31.54
N LYS A 86 -11.52 -17.22 31.70
CA LYS A 86 -12.21 -16.53 30.59
C LYS A 86 -11.56 -15.21 30.20
N ARG A 87 -10.88 -14.56 31.14
CA ARG A 87 -10.18 -13.29 30.94
C ARG A 87 -8.70 -13.47 31.24
N ILE A 88 -7.85 -13.11 30.30
CA ILE A 88 -6.40 -13.19 30.43
C ILE A 88 -5.79 -11.80 30.51
N TRP A 89 -4.74 -11.66 31.32
CA TRP A 89 -3.93 -10.46 31.36
C TRP A 89 -2.72 -10.62 30.43
N LEU A 90 -2.67 -9.78 29.40
CA LEU A 90 -1.57 -9.70 28.45
C LEU A 90 -0.67 -8.52 28.77
N GLU A 91 0.64 -8.72 28.59
CA GLU A 91 1.63 -7.64 28.70
C GLU A 91 2.65 -7.78 27.56
N LEU A 92 2.76 -6.74 26.74
CA LEU A 92 3.78 -6.59 25.72
C LEU A 92 4.96 -5.82 26.31
N ARG A 93 6.16 -6.37 26.15
CA ARG A 93 7.42 -5.75 26.54
C ARG A 93 8.37 -5.69 25.36
N ARG A 94 9.40 -4.84 25.49
CA ARG A 94 10.61 -4.89 24.66
C ARG A 94 11.80 -4.52 25.53
N GLU A 95 12.88 -5.28 25.44
CA GLU A 95 14.10 -5.04 26.24
C GLU A 95 13.79 -4.87 27.74
N GLY A 96 12.89 -5.70 28.27
CA GLY A 96 12.43 -5.66 29.66
C GLY A 96 11.45 -4.53 30.01
N THR A 97 11.28 -3.52 29.15
CA THR A 97 10.39 -2.37 29.38
C THR A 97 8.96 -2.70 28.95
N PRO A 98 7.95 -2.50 29.82
CA PRO A 98 6.55 -2.68 29.44
C PRO A 98 6.10 -1.59 28.45
N LEU A 99 5.43 -2.00 27.38
CA LEU A 99 4.97 -1.14 26.29
C LEU A 99 3.44 -0.98 26.27
N LYS A 100 2.72 -2.08 26.52
CA LYS A 100 1.26 -2.11 26.56
C LYS A 100 0.81 -3.34 27.35
N ASP A 101 -0.25 -3.20 28.13
CA ASP A 101 -0.94 -4.32 28.75
C ASP A 101 -2.46 -4.18 28.56
N ASP A 102 -3.17 -5.30 28.67
CA ASP A 102 -4.63 -5.33 28.54
C ASP A 102 -5.22 -6.60 29.17
N ILE A 103 -6.49 -6.54 29.57
CA ILE A 103 -7.26 -7.71 30.02
C ILE A 103 -8.27 -8.05 28.93
N VAL A 104 -8.11 -9.23 28.33
CA VAL A 104 -8.84 -9.61 27.11
C VAL A 104 -9.53 -10.97 27.26
N THR A 105 -10.55 -11.21 26.44
CA THR A 105 -11.25 -12.50 26.32
C THR A 105 -11.02 -13.12 24.94
N GLU A 106 -11.49 -14.35 24.74
CA GLU A 106 -11.62 -14.92 23.39
C GLU A 106 -12.36 -13.96 22.44
N GLY A 107 -11.91 -13.91 21.19
CA GLY A 107 -12.35 -12.99 20.14
C GLY A 107 -11.76 -11.58 20.21
N SER A 108 -11.09 -11.22 21.30
CA SER A 108 -10.52 -9.88 21.47
C SER A 108 -9.27 -9.68 20.60
N ARG A 109 -9.05 -8.45 20.14
CA ARG A 109 -7.84 -8.04 19.42
C ARG A 109 -6.88 -7.30 20.34
N PHE A 110 -5.62 -7.68 20.33
CA PHE A 110 -4.53 -6.98 20.99
C PHE A 110 -3.65 -6.31 19.93
N VAL A 111 -3.81 -4.99 19.77
CA VAL A 111 -3.07 -4.19 18.77
C VAL A 111 -2.09 -3.26 19.47
N TYR A 112 -0.84 -3.23 19.02
CA TYR A 112 0.17 -2.26 19.45
C TYR A 112 0.66 -1.46 18.24
N SER A 113 0.57 -0.15 18.37
CA SER A 113 1.02 0.81 17.36
C SER A 113 2.01 1.78 17.95
N ARG A 114 2.97 2.22 17.15
CA ARG A 114 3.99 3.19 17.52
C ARG A 114 4.10 4.25 16.42
N ASN A 115 3.90 5.51 16.79
CA ASN A 115 3.88 6.65 15.85
C ASN A 115 2.94 6.40 14.66
N SER A 116 1.70 5.98 14.96
CA SER A 116 0.66 5.66 13.97
C SER A 116 0.95 4.48 13.03
N SER A 117 2.07 3.77 13.19
CA SER A 117 2.34 2.50 12.49
C SER A 117 1.95 1.33 13.40
N GLU A 118 1.08 0.44 12.90
CA GLU A 118 0.79 -0.84 13.57
C GLU A 118 2.05 -1.71 13.53
N ILE A 119 2.45 -2.25 14.68
CA ILE A 119 3.65 -3.09 14.82
C ILE A 119 3.25 -4.53 15.13
N LEU A 120 2.27 -4.72 16.00
CA LEU A 120 1.75 -6.03 16.37
C LEU A 120 0.24 -5.99 16.43
N ASN A 121 -0.39 -7.06 15.95
CA ASN A 121 -1.83 -7.22 15.98
C ASN A 121 -2.16 -8.71 16.07
N LEU A 122 -2.74 -9.08 17.20
CA LEU A 122 -3.05 -10.46 17.53
C LEU A 122 -4.53 -10.57 17.85
N THR A 123 -5.14 -11.67 17.46
CA THR A 123 -6.50 -12.03 17.91
C THR A 123 -6.41 -13.19 18.88
N VAL A 124 -7.02 -13.05 20.05
CA VAL A 124 -7.17 -14.16 21.02
C VAL A 124 -8.20 -15.12 20.45
N SER A 125 -7.74 -16.22 19.86
CA SER A 125 -8.63 -17.20 19.23
C SER A 125 -9.32 -18.06 20.29
N THR A 126 -8.53 -18.62 21.21
CA THR A 126 -9.02 -19.60 22.18
C THR A 126 -8.16 -19.59 23.44
N ILE A 127 -8.80 -19.72 24.60
CA ILE A 127 -8.18 -19.82 25.92
C ILE A 127 -8.48 -21.23 26.45
N TYR A 128 -7.46 -22.07 26.50
CA TYR A 128 -7.54 -23.40 27.09
C TYR A 128 -7.18 -23.30 28.58
N ALA A 129 -8.20 -23.26 29.43
CA ALA A 129 -8.03 -23.28 30.88
C ALA A 129 -7.69 -24.68 31.40
N GLY A 130 -6.70 -24.77 32.29
CA GLY A 130 -6.27 -25.99 32.96
C GLY A 130 -5.92 -25.75 34.42
N ALA A 131 -5.58 -26.82 35.14
CA ALA A 131 -5.26 -26.75 36.57
C ALA A 131 -4.02 -25.87 36.86
N ASP A 132 -3.05 -25.85 35.94
CA ASP A 132 -1.76 -25.15 36.09
C ASP A 132 -1.70 -23.82 35.30
N GLY A 133 -2.86 -23.19 35.09
CA GLY A 133 -3.00 -21.94 34.35
C GLY A 133 -3.66 -22.10 32.98
N VAL A 134 -3.31 -21.23 32.02
CA VAL A 134 -3.93 -21.19 30.69
C VAL A 134 -2.91 -21.40 29.58
N LEU A 135 -3.36 -22.04 28.50
CA LEU A 135 -2.70 -21.99 27.20
C LEU A 135 -3.57 -21.15 26.27
N VAL A 136 -3.00 -20.12 25.67
CA VAL A 136 -3.74 -19.18 24.82
C VAL A 136 -3.30 -19.33 23.38
N LYS A 137 -4.25 -19.59 22.48
CA LYS A 137 -4.04 -19.55 21.03
C LYS A 137 -4.29 -18.12 20.54
N PHE A 138 -3.32 -17.57 19.83
CA PHE A 138 -3.48 -16.34 19.06
C PHE A 138 -3.52 -16.66 17.58
N SER A 139 -4.56 -16.21 16.89
CA SER A 139 -4.74 -16.40 15.45
C SER A 139 -5.85 -15.47 14.93
N PRO A 140 -5.62 -14.69 13.86
CA PRO A 140 -4.33 -14.49 13.19
C PRO A 140 -3.37 -13.61 14.01
N VAL A 141 -2.09 -13.73 13.72
CA VAL A 141 -1.01 -12.86 14.21
C VAL A 141 -0.39 -12.11 13.05
N TYR A 142 -0.32 -10.79 13.18
CA TYR A 142 0.39 -9.92 12.25
C TYR A 142 1.50 -9.18 12.98
N GLN A 143 2.68 -9.18 12.38
CA GLN A 143 3.80 -8.35 12.81
C GLN A 143 4.31 -7.53 11.62
N TYR A 144 4.54 -6.24 11.85
CA TYR A 144 5.16 -5.34 10.89
C TYR A 144 6.48 -4.81 11.44
N LEU A 145 7.40 -4.49 10.53
CA LEU A 145 8.70 -3.91 10.86
C LEU A 145 8.54 -2.56 11.57
N ASP A 146 9.11 -2.41 12.77
CA ASP A 146 9.38 -1.10 13.37
C ASP A 146 10.64 -0.51 12.69
N PRO A 147 10.53 0.56 11.87
CA PRO A 147 11.67 1.13 11.16
C PRO A 147 12.66 1.85 12.08
N LYS A 148 12.32 2.06 13.36
CA LYS A 148 13.25 2.62 14.36
C LYS A 148 14.17 1.55 14.96
N LEU A 149 13.99 0.29 14.58
CA LEU A 149 14.75 -0.85 15.05
C LEU A 149 15.52 -1.47 13.89
N PRO A 150 16.64 -2.18 14.18
CA PRO A 150 17.37 -2.87 13.14
C PRO A 150 16.48 -3.90 12.44
N MET A 151 16.80 -4.17 11.17
CA MET A 151 16.18 -5.24 10.42
C MET A 151 16.46 -6.57 11.15
N PRO A 152 15.44 -7.43 11.36
CA PRO A 152 15.65 -8.77 11.85
C PRO A 152 16.68 -9.48 10.96
N GLN A 153 17.65 -10.13 11.58
CA GLN A 153 18.59 -10.97 10.84
C GLN A 153 17.84 -12.24 10.45
N THR A 154 17.79 -12.56 9.15
CA THR A 154 17.28 -13.86 8.70
C THR A 154 18.19 -14.92 9.28
N THR A 155 17.65 -15.83 10.09
CA THR A 155 18.39 -17.02 10.54
C THR A 155 18.43 -18.02 9.38
N ASP A 156 19.13 -17.66 8.31
CA ASP A 156 19.65 -18.62 7.32
C ASP A 156 21.01 -19.06 7.84
N GLY A 157 21.02 -20.05 8.73
CA GLY A 157 22.27 -20.56 9.30
C GLY A 157 22.18 -21.29 10.63
N ILE A 158 21.20 -22.17 10.82
CA ILE A 158 21.38 -23.30 11.74
C ILE A 158 21.33 -24.56 10.89
N LEU A 159 22.50 -25.03 10.47
CA LEU A 159 22.69 -26.37 9.94
C LEU A 159 22.60 -27.35 11.12
N PRO A 160 21.60 -28.26 11.20
CA PRO A 160 21.84 -29.50 11.92
C PRO A 160 22.85 -30.30 11.09
N ASN A 161 24.03 -30.52 11.66
CA ASN A 161 25.01 -31.45 11.10
C ASN A 161 24.39 -32.86 11.13
N TYR A 162 23.77 -33.26 10.03
CA TYR A 162 23.38 -34.63 9.75
C TYR A 162 23.80 -34.95 8.33
N SER A 163 24.90 -35.69 8.24
CA SER A 163 25.37 -36.33 7.02
C SER A 163 24.33 -37.36 6.56
N ASP A 164 23.66 -37.09 5.44
CA ASP A 164 23.55 -38.05 4.34
C ASP A 164 23.08 -37.35 3.05
N ASP A 165 23.73 -37.72 1.95
CA ASP A 165 23.45 -37.27 0.58
C ASP A 165 22.05 -37.67 0.12
N THR A 166 21.30 -36.74 -0.47
CA THR A 166 20.51 -36.95 -1.72
C THR A 166 19.99 -35.60 -2.22
N SER A 167 20.42 -35.24 -3.43
CA SER A 167 20.03 -34.09 -4.23
C SER A 167 18.54 -34.06 -4.59
N LEU A 168 17.88 -32.91 -4.47
CA LEU A 168 16.74 -32.50 -5.30
C LEU A 168 16.73 -30.96 -5.46
N GLU A 169 16.77 -30.51 -6.72
CA GLU A 169 16.75 -29.12 -7.15
C GLU A 169 15.32 -28.52 -7.22
N SER A 170 15.27 -27.20 -7.02
CA SER A 170 14.43 -26.18 -7.70
C SER A 170 12.93 -26.10 -7.39
N GLN A 171 12.46 -24.93 -6.94
CA GLN A 171 12.03 -23.89 -7.87
C GLN A 171 11.78 -22.54 -7.18
N GLY A 172 12.48 -21.53 -7.66
CA GLY A 172 12.15 -20.13 -7.45
C GLY A 172 10.93 -19.74 -8.28
N SER A 173 10.09 -18.88 -7.72
CA SER A 173 9.01 -18.21 -8.45
C SER A 173 9.28 -16.71 -8.42
N GLU A 174 9.92 -16.21 -9.47
CA GLU A 174 9.89 -14.80 -9.84
C GLU A 174 8.64 -14.49 -10.67
N THR A 175 8.00 -13.36 -10.39
CA THR A 175 7.60 -12.28 -11.33
C THR A 175 6.28 -11.65 -10.89
N GLN A 176 6.38 -10.54 -10.15
CA GLN A 176 5.28 -9.58 -10.09
C GLN A 176 5.71 -8.32 -10.84
N ALA A 177 5.14 -8.17 -12.03
CA ALA A 177 5.40 -7.06 -12.93
C ALA A 177 5.07 -5.72 -12.25
N GLY A 178 6.08 -4.85 -12.16
CA GLY A 178 5.92 -3.49 -11.70
C GLY A 178 5.17 -2.62 -12.71
N GLY A 179 4.18 -1.86 -12.22
CA GLY A 179 3.82 -0.54 -12.73
C GLY A 179 3.02 -0.47 -14.03
N PHE A 180 1.72 -0.72 -13.98
CA PHE A 180 0.79 -0.25 -15.01
C PHE A 180 0.38 1.22 -14.72
N ASN A 181 0.94 2.17 -15.47
CA ASN A 181 0.58 3.59 -15.33
C ASN A 181 -0.68 3.91 -16.16
N VAL A 182 -1.83 3.87 -15.49
CA VAL A 182 -3.15 4.12 -16.07
C VAL A 182 -3.25 5.51 -16.72
N SER A 183 -2.55 6.53 -16.20
CA SER A 183 -2.56 7.88 -16.75
C SER A 183 -1.91 7.95 -18.14
N LEU A 184 -0.82 7.20 -18.37
CA LEU A 184 -0.17 7.13 -19.67
C LEU A 184 -1.04 6.41 -20.72
N PHE A 185 -1.81 5.40 -20.29
CA PHE A 185 -2.75 4.69 -21.15
C PHE A 185 -3.86 5.62 -21.68
N PHE A 186 -4.47 6.44 -20.81
CA PHE A 186 -5.52 7.38 -21.23
C PHE A 186 -4.99 8.55 -22.07
N LEU A 187 -3.76 9.00 -21.82
CA LEU A 187 -3.08 10.00 -22.67
C LEU A 187 -2.89 9.49 -24.10
N GLY A 188 -2.53 8.21 -24.26
CA GLY A 188 -2.44 7.55 -25.57
C GLY A 188 -3.80 7.48 -26.28
N LEU A 189 -4.87 7.13 -25.55
CA LEU A 189 -6.21 7.02 -26.12
C LEU A 189 -6.76 8.37 -26.61
N GLY A 190 -6.49 9.45 -25.88
CA GLY A 190 -6.88 10.81 -26.26
C GLY A 190 -6.22 11.28 -27.56
N ALA A 191 -4.92 10.96 -27.77
CA ALA A 191 -4.21 11.30 -28.99
C ALA A 191 -4.81 10.59 -30.22
N VAL A 192 -5.16 9.30 -30.09
CA VAL A 192 -5.77 8.52 -31.18
C VAL A 192 -7.12 9.12 -31.61
N LEU A 193 -7.95 9.53 -30.66
CA LEU A 193 -9.26 10.15 -30.95
C LEU A 193 -9.14 11.53 -31.61
N LEU A 194 -8.10 12.32 -31.29
CA LEU A 194 -7.83 13.59 -31.97
C LEU A 194 -7.40 13.38 -33.43
N PHE A 195 -6.59 12.37 -33.71
CA PHE A 195 -6.20 12.04 -35.08
C PHE A 195 -7.38 11.49 -35.90
N THR A 196 -8.22 10.63 -35.34
CA THR A 196 -9.38 10.08 -36.08
C THR A 196 -10.49 11.12 -36.27
N GLY A 197 -10.67 12.05 -35.34
CA GLY A 197 -11.60 13.18 -35.48
C GLY A 197 -11.21 14.18 -36.58
N PHE A 198 -9.91 14.37 -36.84
CA PHE A 198 -9.42 15.31 -37.86
C PHE A 198 -9.64 14.81 -39.30
N PHE A 199 -9.69 13.49 -39.51
CA PHE A 199 -9.95 12.90 -40.83
C PHE A 199 -11.43 12.64 -41.12
N ALA A 200 -12.29 12.59 -40.09
CA ALA A 200 -13.73 12.34 -40.27
C ALA A 200 -14.51 13.54 -40.84
N GLY A 201 -13.94 14.75 -40.85
CA GLY A 201 -14.64 15.99 -41.24
C GLY A 201 -14.36 16.53 -42.64
N LYS A 202 -13.59 15.83 -43.49
CA LYS A 202 -13.18 16.37 -44.81
C LYS A 202 -13.55 15.47 -45.99
N GLY A 203 -14.75 14.90 -45.96
CA GLY A 203 -15.45 14.45 -47.17
C GLY A 203 -16.34 15.58 -47.70
N LYS A 204 -15.80 16.49 -48.52
CA LYS A 204 -16.62 17.38 -49.36
C LYS A 204 -16.82 16.72 -50.72
N ARG A 205 -18.06 16.40 -51.05
CA ARG A 205 -18.75 16.83 -52.29
C ARG A 205 -20.19 16.34 -52.27
#